data_AF-A0A7K4LI77-F1
#
_entry.id   AF-A0A7K4LI77-F1
#
_cell.length_a   1.000
_cell.length_b   1.000
_cell.length_c   1.000
_cell.angle_alpha   90.00
_cell.angle_beta   90.00
_cell.angle_gamma   90.00
#
_symmetry.space_group_name_H-M   'P 1'
#
loop_
_entity.id
_entity.type
_entity.pdbx_description
1 polymer ?
#
loop_
_entity_poly.entity_id
_entity_poly.type
_entity_poly.pdbx_seq_one_letter_code
_entity_poly.pdbx_strand_id
1 'polypeptide(L)' 'MAEEVKPDILAKFPLLQSFKARISNVPTIKKFLQPGSQRKPPLQQKDLPKLMKIYYPDQ' A
#
# COMPACT_ATOMS: atom_id res chain seq x y z
N MET A 1 -0.57 -1.52 -2.01
CA MET A 1 -0.13 -2.00 -3.33
C MET A 1 -0.27 -0.83 -4.29
N ALA A 2 0.57 -0.74 -5.33
CA ALA A 2 0.52 0.40 -6.25
C ALA A 2 -0.87 0.60 -6.89
N GLU A 3 -1.56 -0.50 -7.18
CA GLU A 3 -2.91 -0.50 -7.74
C GLU A 3 -4.00 0.04 -6.80
N GLU A 4 -3.74 0.09 -5.48
CA GLU A 4 -4.66 0.73 -4.51
C GLU A 4 -4.67 2.25 -4.65
N VAL A 5 -3.63 2.81 -5.29
CA VAL A 5 -3.53 4.24 -5.59
C VAL A 5 -3.91 4.50 -7.05
N LYS A 6 -3.49 3.63 -7.96
CA LYS A 6 -3.79 3.73 -9.40
C LYS A 6 -4.04 2.33 -10.02
N PRO A 7 -5.30 1.92 -10.23
CA PRO A 7 -5.66 0.53 -10.55
C PRO A 7 -5.10 0.04 -11.89
N ASP A 8 -4.91 0.93 -12.85
CA ASP A 8 -4.43 0.63 -14.21
C ASP A 8 -2.90 0.62 -14.35
N ILE A 9 -2.15 0.88 -13.26
CA ILE A 9 -0.70 1.08 -13.32
C ILE A 9 0.07 -0.13 -13.89
N LEU A 10 -0.44 -1.35 -13.67
CA LEU A 10 0.18 -2.57 -14.19
C LEU A 10 -0.48 -3.11 -15.46
N ALA A 11 -1.51 -2.44 -16.02
CA ALA A 11 -2.32 -2.98 -17.12
C ALA A 11 -1.49 -3.37 -18.35
N LYS A 12 -0.42 -2.62 -18.65
CA LYS A 12 0.47 -2.85 -19.80
C LYS A 12 1.65 -3.81 -19.51
N PHE A 13 1.72 -4.38 -18.29
CA PHE A 13 2.86 -5.17 -17.84
C PHE A 13 2.44 -6.57 -17.35
N PRO A 14 2.12 -7.50 -18.27
CA PRO A 14 1.58 -8.82 -17.93
C PRO A 14 2.53 -9.66 -17.05
N LEU A 15 3.85 -9.53 -17.26
CA LEU A 15 4.84 -10.21 -16.42
C LEU A 15 4.85 -9.68 -14.98
N LEU A 16 4.63 -8.38 -14.77
CA LEU A 16 4.54 -7.81 -13.43
C LEU A 16 3.23 -8.21 -12.72
N GLN A 17 2.13 -8.31 -13.45
CA GLN A 17 0.86 -8.82 -12.90
C GLN A 17 1.01 -10.26 -12.40
N SER A 18 1.59 -11.15 -13.22
CA SER A 18 1.81 -12.55 -12.83
C SER A 18 2.82 -12.69 -11.69
N PHE A 19 3.90 -11.91 -11.70
CA PHE A 19 4.85 -11.83 -10.60
C PHE A 19 4.16 -11.43 -9.30
N LYS A 20 3.40 -10.33 -9.32
CA LYS A 20 2.64 -9.85 -8.17
C LYS A 20 1.70 -10.92 -7.62
N ALA A 21 0.96 -11.62 -8.47
CA ALA A 21 0.05 -12.69 -8.07
C ALA A 21 0.80 -13.83 -7.34
N ARG A 22 1.97 -14.24 -7.86
CA ARG A 22 2.82 -15.25 -7.19
C ARG A 22 3.31 -14.76 -5.83
N ILE A 23 3.81 -13.53 -5.74
CA ILE A 23 4.31 -12.95 -4.50
C ILE A 23 3.20 -12.80 -3.45
N SER A 24 2.00 -12.35 -3.84
CA SER A 24 0.87 -12.21 -2.91
C SER A 24 0.40 -13.54 -2.32
N ASN A 25 0.70 -14.67 -2.97
CA ASN A 25 0.31 -16.01 -2.52
C ASN A 25 1.33 -16.67 -1.57
N VAL A 26 2.54 -16.10 -1.40
CA VAL A 26 3.51 -16.59 -0.41
C VAL A 26 2.87 -16.49 0.99
N PRO A 27 2.89 -17.53 1.85
CA PRO A 27 2.08 -17.59 3.07
C PRO A 27 2.24 -16.39 4.01
N THR A 28 3.47 -15.93 4.23
CA THR A 28 3.79 -14.78 5.09
C THR A 28 3.25 -13.47 4.50
N ILE A 29 3.39 -13.29 3.19
CA ILE A 29 2.88 -12.13 2.46
C ILE A 29 1.35 -12.18 2.46
N LYS A 30 0.74 -13.32 2.12
CA LYS A 30 -0.70 -13.51 2.14
C LYS A 30 -1.30 -13.14 3.50
N LYS A 31 -0.68 -13.59 4.60
CA LYS A 31 -1.05 -13.23 5.98
C LYS A 31 -0.90 -11.72 6.22
N PHE A 32 0.18 -11.10 5.74
CA PHE A 32 0.36 -9.65 5.83
C PHE A 32 -0.65 -8.85 5.00
N LEU A 33 -1.19 -9.42 3.91
CA LEU A 33 -2.22 -8.78 3.08
C LEU A 33 -3.64 -8.92 3.66
N GLN A 34 -3.88 -9.83 4.60
CA GLN A 34 -5.20 -10.00 5.20
C GLN A 34 -5.56 -8.82 6.14
N PRO A 35 -6.86 -8.54 6.32
CA PRO A 35 -7.32 -7.61 7.34
C PRO A 35 -6.82 -7.97 8.74
N GLY A 36 -6.54 -6.96 9.57
CA GLY A 36 -6.02 -7.14 10.92
C GLY A 36 -4.51 -7.40 11.01
N SER A 37 -3.80 -7.44 9.87
CA SER A 37 -2.35 -7.43 9.86
C SER A 37 -1.80 -6.04 10.24
N GLN A 38 -0.48 -5.95 10.45
CA GLN A 38 0.21 -4.68 10.69
C GLN A 38 0.32 -3.79 9.43
N ARG A 39 -0.23 -4.23 8.29
CA ARG A 39 -0.20 -3.47 7.05
C ARG A 39 -1.02 -2.18 7.22
N LYS A 40 -0.33 -1.05 7.10
CA LYS A 40 -0.96 0.28 7.16
C LYS A 40 -1.70 0.59 5.86
N PRO A 41 -2.85 1.29 5.92
CA PRO A 41 -3.51 1.80 4.73
C PRO A 41 -2.68 2.91 4.08
N PRO A 42 -2.97 3.25 2.81
CA PRO A 42 -2.43 4.44 2.17
C PRO A 42 -2.73 5.69 3.01
N LEU A 43 -1.78 6.64 3.04
CA LEU A 43 -1.94 7.90 3.74
C LEU A 43 -3.12 8.68 3.17
N GLN A 44 -4.04 9.12 4.02
CA GLN A 44 -5.18 9.91 3.59
C GLN A 44 -4.89 11.39 3.81
N GLN A 45 -5.51 12.26 3.01
CA GLN A 45 -5.29 13.72 3.12
C GLN A 45 -5.62 14.27 4.51
N LYS A 46 -6.62 13.69 5.20
CA LYS A 46 -7.00 14.02 6.58
C LYS A 46 -5.90 13.72 7.62
N ASP A 47 -4.95 12.85 7.30
CA ASP A 47 -3.86 12.48 8.20
C ASP A 47 -2.68 13.46 8.10
N LEU A 48 -2.61 14.27 7.02
CA LEU A 48 -1.53 15.22 6.78
C LEU A 48 -1.40 16.29 7.88
N PRO A 49 -2.48 16.92 8.40
CA PRO A 49 -2.35 17.91 9.46
C PRO A 49 -1.72 17.31 10.74
N LYS A 50 -2.09 16.07 11.07
CA LYS A 50 -1.51 15.35 12.21
C LYS A 50 -0.03 15.08 11.99
N LEU A 51 0.34 14.70 10.77
CA LEU A 51 1.72 14.48 10.37
C LEU A 51 2.52 15.78 10.48
N MET A 52 2.02 16.88 9.91
CA MET A 52 2.68 18.19 9.95
C MET A 52 2.93 18.64 11.40
N LYS A 53 1.95 18.50 12.29
CA LYS A 53 2.11 18.84 13.70
C LYS A 53 3.19 18.01 14.42
N ILE A 54 3.43 16.76 14.01
CA ILE A 54 4.44 15.88 14.62
C ILE A 54 5.84 16.24 14.14
N TYR A 55 6.02 16.48 12.84
CA TYR A 55 7.34 16.66 12.23
C TYR A 55 7.76 18.14 12.10
N TYR A 56 6.80 19.07 12.15
CA TYR A 56 6.98 20.52 12.05
C TYR A 56 6.12 21.24 13.10
N PRO A 57 6.39 21.06 14.40
CA PRO A 57 5.54 21.58 15.48
C PRO A 57 5.51 23.11 15.60
N ASP A 58 6.50 23.80 15.02
CA ASP A 58 6.69 25.25 15.12
C ASP A 58 6.25 26.01 13.84
N GLN A 59 5.65 25.31 12.87
CA GLN A 59 4.91 25.88 11.72
C GLN A 59 3.41 25.79 11.94
#